data_AF-A0A2E7UUW6-F1
#
_entry.id   AF-A0A2E7UUW6-F1
#
_cell.length_a   1.000
_cell.length_b   1.000
_cell.length_c   1.000
_cell.angle_alpha   90.00
_cell.angle_beta   90.00
_cell.angle_gamma   90.00
#
_symmetry.space_group_name_H-M   'P 1'
#
loop_
_entity.id
_entity.type
_entity.pdbx_description
1 polymer ?
#
loop_
_entity_poly.entity_id
_entity_poly.type
_entity_poly.pdbx_seq_one_letter_code
_entity_poly.pdbx_strand_id
1 'polypeptide(L)'
;MGIIRIEAISLGNLGTLYRARGELGASERAYLDSIALLERMRDPTVATIMRGNLAEVYRQVDRLTEASELIEQVLDAIEAGHAGWARGYFLGVAAEIWAQSGETERAWRALQGGESLLREGGRLVDLGKLLCRRCSLLLDHERFHDAREALDEAQRTARQIGASHDSELCVEIRRLEVRFPSEPRGASTIGS
;
A
#
# COMPACT_ATOMS: atom_id res chain seq x y z
N MET A 1 -1.73 -28.88 15.46
CA MET A 1 -2.38 -27.60 15.07
C MET A 1 -1.43 -26.41 15.14
N GLY A 2 -0.69 -26.19 16.25
CA GLY A 2 0.14 -24.98 16.44
C GLY A 2 1.31 -24.79 15.46
N ILE A 3 2.01 -25.87 15.08
CA ILE A 3 3.18 -25.80 14.18
C ILE A 3 2.79 -25.32 12.77
N ILE A 4 1.69 -25.85 12.23
CA ILE A 4 1.20 -25.51 10.88
C ILE A 4 0.77 -24.04 10.79
N ARG A 5 0.23 -23.48 11.88
CA ARG A 5 -0.13 -22.05 11.93
C ARG A 5 1.09 -21.15 11.91
N ILE A 6 2.12 -21.51 12.68
CA ILE A 6 3.38 -20.78 12.69
C ILE A 6 4.03 -20.86 11.31
N GLU A 7 4.06 -22.04 10.71
CA GLU A 7 4.58 -22.27 9.36
C GLU A 7 3.88 -21.38 8.32
N ALA A 8 2.55 -21.34 8.34
CA ALA A 8 1.80 -20.50 7.42
C ALA A 8 2.12 -19.00 7.59
N ILE A 9 2.21 -18.51 8.83
CA ILE A 9 2.54 -17.11 9.10
C ILE A 9 3.99 -16.82 8.69
N SER A 10 4.92 -17.75 8.95
CA SER A 10 6.32 -17.64 8.53
C SER A 10 6.44 -17.56 7.00
N LEU A 11 5.68 -18.35 6.25
CA LEU A 11 5.61 -18.27 4.79
C LEU A 11 5.06 -16.92 4.32
N GLY A 12 4.01 -16.40 4.96
CA GLY A 12 3.48 -15.06 4.66
C GLY A 12 4.50 -13.94 4.90
N ASN A 13 5.30 -14.06 5.96
CA ASN A 13 6.38 -13.12 6.25
C ASN A 13 7.52 -13.24 5.23
N LEU A 14 7.87 -14.45 4.82
CA LEU A 14 8.83 -14.67 3.72
C LEU A 14 8.33 -14.08 2.41
N GLY A 15 7.04 -14.23 2.09
CA GLY A 15 6.41 -13.60 0.93
C GLY A 15 6.61 -12.08 0.95
N THR A 16 6.42 -11.45 2.11
CA THR A 16 6.61 -10.01 2.28
C THR A 16 8.08 -9.60 2.10
N LEU A 17 9.00 -10.38 2.64
CA LEU A 17 10.44 -10.15 2.50
C LEU A 17 10.90 -10.28 1.06
N TYR A 18 10.47 -11.32 0.35
CA TYR A 18 10.77 -11.53 -1.07
C TYR A 18 10.23 -10.39 -1.92
N ARG A 19 8.99 -9.92 -1.66
CA ARG A 19 8.40 -8.77 -2.35
C ARG A 19 9.25 -7.51 -2.17
N ALA A 20 9.67 -7.22 -0.94
CA ALA A 20 10.51 -6.06 -0.64
C ALA A 20 11.89 -6.09 -1.34
N ARG A 21 12.37 -7.29 -1.72
CA ARG A 21 13.61 -7.49 -2.49
C ARG A 21 13.40 -7.50 -4.00
N GLY A 22 12.16 -7.41 -4.48
CA GLY A 22 11.81 -7.54 -5.89
C GLY A 22 11.81 -9.00 -6.39
N GLU A 23 11.90 -9.99 -5.49
CA GLU A 23 11.87 -11.42 -5.82
C GLU A 23 10.42 -11.90 -5.97
N LEU A 24 9.68 -11.34 -6.94
CA LEU A 24 8.22 -11.46 -7.04
C LEU A 24 7.73 -12.90 -7.23
N GLY A 25 8.46 -13.73 -7.98
CA GLY A 25 8.10 -15.15 -8.15
C GLY A 25 8.28 -15.99 -6.87
N ALA A 26 9.27 -15.66 -6.04
CA ALA A 26 9.43 -16.30 -4.73
C ALA A 26 8.37 -15.80 -3.73
N SER A 27 8.02 -14.51 -3.83
CA SER A 27 6.94 -13.90 -3.06
C SER A 27 5.58 -14.55 -3.33
N GLU A 28 5.21 -14.70 -4.60
CA GLU A 28 3.98 -15.37 -5.04
C GLU A 28 3.86 -16.78 -4.47
N ARG A 29 4.91 -17.60 -4.65
CA ARG A 29 4.93 -18.98 -4.13
C ARG A 29 4.74 -19.03 -2.60
N ALA A 30 5.47 -18.18 -1.88
CA ALA A 30 5.39 -18.15 -0.42
C ALA A 30 3.98 -17.76 0.08
N TYR A 31 3.29 -16.82 -0.59
CA TYR A 31 1.91 -16.49 -0.25
C TYR A 31 0.94 -17.61 -0.61
N LEU A 32 1.09 -18.25 -1.77
CA LEU A 32 0.24 -19.38 -2.17
C LEU A 32 0.36 -20.56 -1.20
N ASP A 33 1.59 -20.91 -0.80
CA ASP A 33 1.84 -21.97 0.19
C ASP A 33 1.23 -21.61 1.55
N SER A 34 1.38 -20.35 1.99
CA SER A 34 0.75 -19.85 3.22
C SER A 34 -0.78 -19.98 3.18
N ILE A 35 -1.41 -19.55 2.08
CA ILE A 35 -2.86 -19.63 1.89
C ILE A 35 -3.33 -21.08 1.94
N ALA A 36 -2.66 -22.00 1.25
CA ALA A 36 -3.02 -23.41 1.23
C ALA A 36 -3.00 -24.05 2.64
N LEU A 37 -2.02 -23.68 3.48
CA LEU A 37 -1.98 -24.13 4.87
C LEU A 37 -3.11 -23.52 5.73
N LEU A 38 -3.39 -22.24 5.55
CA LEU A 38 -4.45 -21.53 6.30
C LEU A 38 -5.86 -22.04 5.95
N GLU A 39 -6.09 -22.38 4.68
CA GLU A 39 -7.33 -23.01 4.21
C GLU A 39 -7.54 -24.39 4.85
N ARG A 40 -6.50 -25.22 4.90
CA ARG A 40 -6.54 -26.53 5.58
C ARG A 40 -6.84 -26.40 7.07
N MET A 41 -6.41 -25.31 7.69
CA MET A 41 -6.69 -25.00 9.09
C MET A 41 -8.06 -24.36 9.32
N ARG A 42 -8.79 -23.99 8.25
CA ARG A 42 -10.03 -23.22 8.31
C ARG A 42 -9.86 -21.89 9.07
N ASP A 43 -8.73 -21.21 8.83
CA ASP A 43 -8.46 -19.84 9.32
C ASP A 43 -8.63 -18.83 8.17
N PRO A 44 -9.89 -18.46 7.83
CA PRO A 44 -10.17 -17.63 6.67
C PRO A 44 -9.63 -16.21 6.84
N THR A 45 -9.56 -15.69 8.06
CA THR A 45 -9.14 -14.31 8.34
C THR A 45 -7.69 -14.08 7.95
N VAL A 46 -6.78 -14.97 8.38
CA VAL A 46 -5.36 -14.83 8.02
C VAL A 46 -5.16 -15.12 6.53
N ALA A 47 -5.91 -16.07 5.97
CA ALA A 47 -5.85 -16.37 4.53
C ALA A 47 -6.25 -15.14 3.69
N THR A 48 -7.27 -14.38 4.11
CA THR A 48 -7.69 -13.13 3.45
C THR A 48 -6.57 -12.09 3.44
N ILE A 49 -5.82 -11.95 4.54
CA ILE A 49 -4.66 -11.03 4.59
C ILE A 49 -3.59 -11.46 3.58
N MET A 50 -3.30 -12.77 3.49
CA MET A 50 -2.30 -13.28 2.54
C MET A 50 -2.74 -13.09 1.08
N ARG A 51 -4.04 -13.25 0.79
CA ARG A 51 -4.59 -12.94 -0.54
C ARG A 51 -4.44 -11.47 -0.91
N GLY A 52 -4.67 -10.55 0.02
CA GLY A 52 -4.47 -9.12 -0.25
C GLY A 52 -3.01 -8.76 -0.54
N ASN A 53 -2.06 -9.42 0.14
CA ASN A 53 -0.65 -9.25 -0.17
C ASN A 53 -0.25 -9.89 -1.52
N LEU A 54 -0.88 -11.01 -1.88
CA LEU A 54 -0.70 -11.63 -3.19
C LEU A 54 -1.25 -10.74 -4.32
N ALA A 55 -2.35 -10.02 -4.10
CA ALA A 55 -2.88 -9.06 -5.07
C ALA A 55 -1.86 -7.94 -5.36
N GLU A 56 -1.13 -7.47 -4.35
CA GLU A 56 -0.03 -6.52 -4.53
C GLU A 56 1.12 -7.13 -5.36
N VAL A 57 1.42 -8.42 -5.21
CA VAL A 57 2.42 -9.10 -6.07
C VAL A 57 1.93 -9.15 -7.51
N TYR A 58 0.68 -9.53 -7.75
CA TYR A 58 0.08 -9.56 -9.09
C TYR A 58 0.10 -8.20 -9.76
N ARG A 59 -0.18 -7.14 -9.01
CA ARG A 59 -0.03 -5.76 -9.45
C ARG A 59 1.39 -5.45 -9.92
N GLN A 60 2.40 -5.85 -9.13
CA GLN A 60 3.81 -5.58 -9.45
C GLN A 60 4.33 -6.35 -10.68
N VAL A 61 3.67 -7.45 -11.07
CA VAL A 61 3.96 -8.18 -12.31
C VAL A 61 2.96 -7.91 -13.43
N ASP A 62 2.18 -6.82 -13.33
CA ASP A 62 1.22 -6.35 -14.33
C ASP A 62 0.06 -7.33 -14.63
N ARG A 63 -0.24 -8.26 -13.71
CA ARG A 63 -1.40 -9.15 -13.76
C ARG A 63 -2.63 -8.46 -13.15
N LEU A 64 -3.01 -7.32 -13.73
CA LEU A 64 -4.01 -6.41 -13.15
C LEU A 64 -5.41 -7.03 -13.01
N THR A 65 -5.84 -7.87 -13.94
CA THR A 65 -7.14 -8.57 -13.83
C THR A 65 -7.19 -9.47 -12.59
N GLU A 66 -6.16 -10.29 -12.40
CA GLU A 66 -6.07 -11.20 -11.25
C GLU A 66 -5.88 -10.42 -9.94
N ALA A 67 -5.13 -9.32 -9.97
CA ALA A 67 -4.97 -8.42 -8.82
C ALA A 67 -6.32 -7.78 -8.42
N SER A 68 -7.10 -7.30 -9.38
CA SER A 68 -8.41 -6.68 -9.17
C SER A 68 -9.42 -7.68 -8.59
N GLU A 69 -9.54 -8.87 -9.18
CA GLU A 69 -10.44 -9.90 -8.66
C GLU A 69 -10.08 -10.29 -7.22
N LEU A 70 -8.78 -10.44 -6.94
CA LEU A 70 -8.31 -10.86 -5.62
C LEU A 70 -8.48 -9.77 -4.57
N ILE A 71 -8.19 -8.50 -4.89
CA ILE A 71 -8.35 -7.40 -3.93
C ILE A 71 -9.83 -7.11 -3.64
N GLU A 72 -10.73 -7.31 -4.60
CA GLU A 72 -12.18 -7.22 -4.39
C GLU A 72 -12.66 -8.27 -3.39
N GLN A 73 -12.28 -9.54 -3.58
CA GLN A 73 -12.59 -10.61 -2.62
C GLN A 73 -12.07 -10.29 -1.21
N VAL A 74 -10.88 -9.70 -1.11
CA VAL A 74 -10.28 -9.30 0.17
C VAL A 74 -11.08 -8.18 0.83
N LEU A 75 -11.48 -7.16 0.07
CA LEU A 75 -12.28 -6.07 0.60
C LEU A 75 -13.70 -6.53 0.98
N ASP A 76 -14.31 -7.47 0.25
CA ASP A 76 -15.63 -8.01 0.61
C ASP A 76 -15.57 -8.87 1.87
N ALA A 77 -14.49 -9.65 2.04
CA ALA A 77 -14.29 -10.49 3.22
C ALA A 77 -13.91 -9.69 4.49
N ILE A 78 -13.34 -8.50 4.35
CA ILE A 78 -13.01 -7.63 5.48
C ILE A 78 -14.17 -6.65 5.70
N GLU A 79 -15.16 -7.09 6.48
CA GLU A 79 -16.21 -6.18 6.98
C GLU A 79 -15.59 -5.06 7.83
N ALA A 80 -16.20 -3.87 7.77
CA ALA A 80 -15.85 -2.75 8.62
C ALA A 80 -16.23 -3.04 10.10
N GLY A 81 -15.39 -3.82 10.77
CA GLY A 81 -15.43 -4.11 12.21
C GLY A 81 -14.14 -3.70 12.91
N HIS A 82 -13.80 -4.34 14.03
CA HIS A 82 -12.60 -4.07 14.86
C HIS A 82 -11.25 -4.20 14.12
N ALA A 83 -11.26 -4.61 12.85
CA ALA A 83 -10.12 -4.64 11.93
C ALA A 83 -10.22 -3.58 10.81
N GLY A 84 -10.91 -2.46 11.04
CA GLY A 84 -11.07 -1.37 10.06
C GLY A 84 -9.75 -0.88 9.44
N TRP A 85 -8.65 -0.97 10.19
CA TRP A 85 -7.33 -0.67 9.66
C TRP A 85 -6.85 -1.62 8.55
N ALA A 86 -7.19 -2.91 8.60
CA ALA A 86 -6.79 -3.87 7.57
C ALA A 86 -7.52 -3.54 6.26
N ARG A 87 -8.80 -3.19 6.36
CA ARG A 87 -9.57 -2.64 5.25
C ARG A 87 -8.91 -1.36 4.71
N GLY A 88 -8.48 -0.45 5.59
CA GLY A 88 -7.79 0.77 5.18
C GLY A 88 -6.48 0.52 4.42
N TYR A 89 -5.67 -0.43 4.89
CA TYR A 89 -4.46 -0.86 4.19
C TYR A 89 -4.75 -1.42 2.79
N PHE A 90 -5.71 -2.34 2.68
CA PHE A 90 -6.06 -2.97 1.40
C PHE A 90 -6.80 -2.04 0.45
N LEU A 91 -7.50 -1.02 0.94
CA LEU A 91 -8.02 0.06 0.09
C LEU A 91 -6.88 0.86 -0.56
N GLY A 92 -5.77 1.05 0.14
CA GLY A 92 -4.56 1.64 -0.46
C GLY A 92 -3.97 0.75 -1.58
N VAL A 93 -3.96 -0.57 -1.39
CA VAL A 93 -3.51 -1.54 -2.42
C VAL A 93 -4.44 -1.50 -3.63
N ALA A 94 -5.75 -1.57 -3.38
CA ALA A 94 -6.78 -1.48 -4.40
C ALA A 94 -6.68 -0.19 -5.23
N ALA A 95 -6.36 0.94 -4.58
CA ALA A 95 -6.17 2.20 -5.28
C ALA A 95 -5.06 2.13 -6.32
N GLU A 96 -3.91 1.50 -6.02
CA GLU A 96 -2.83 1.35 -7.00
C GLU A 96 -3.25 0.44 -8.16
N ILE A 97 -3.94 -0.67 -7.86
CA ILE A 97 -4.43 -1.61 -8.88
C ILE A 97 -5.40 -0.91 -9.83
N TRP A 98 -6.39 -0.19 -9.28
CA TRP A 98 -7.40 0.52 -10.07
C TRP A 98 -6.81 1.71 -10.81
N ALA A 99 -5.86 2.45 -10.23
CA ALA A 99 -5.16 3.52 -10.94
C ALA A 99 -4.38 2.97 -12.15
N GLN A 100 -3.66 1.86 -11.99
CA GLN A 100 -2.95 1.20 -13.10
C GLN A 100 -3.90 0.64 -14.16
N SER A 101 -5.09 0.22 -13.75
CA SER A 101 -6.16 -0.23 -14.66
C SER A 101 -6.91 0.92 -15.35
N GLY A 102 -6.58 2.18 -15.05
CA GLY A 102 -7.25 3.37 -15.60
C GLY A 102 -8.55 3.77 -14.91
N GLU A 103 -8.93 3.08 -13.82
CA GLU A 103 -10.11 3.35 -13.00
C GLU A 103 -9.83 4.46 -11.95
N THR A 104 -9.36 5.62 -12.41
CA THR A 104 -8.90 6.74 -11.57
C THR A 104 -9.89 7.17 -10.48
N GLU A 105 -11.17 7.32 -10.82
CA GLU A 105 -12.21 7.71 -9.86
C GLU A 105 -12.38 6.68 -8.73
N ARG A 106 -12.26 5.40 -9.08
CA ARG A 106 -12.38 4.30 -8.12
C ARG A 106 -11.16 4.29 -7.20
N ALA A 107 -9.97 4.49 -7.75
CA ALA A 107 -8.73 4.63 -6.99
C ALA A 107 -8.80 5.78 -5.98
N TRP A 108 -9.32 6.94 -6.40
CA TRP A 108 -9.49 8.10 -5.53
C TRP A 108 -10.40 7.83 -4.34
N ARG A 109 -11.56 7.21 -4.57
CA ARG A 109 -12.48 6.82 -3.49
C ARG A 109 -11.84 5.82 -2.54
N ALA A 110 -11.08 4.86 -3.06
CA ALA A 110 -10.36 3.91 -2.23
C ALA A 110 -9.32 4.59 -1.32
N LEU A 111 -8.52 5.52 -1.87
CA LEU A 111 -7.55 6.28 -1.07
C LEU A 111 -8.25 7.07 0.05
N GLN A 112 -9.32 7.78 -0.26
CA GLN A 112 -10.08 8.56 0.73
C GLN A 112 -10.66 7.68 1.84
N GLY A 113 -11.31 6.57 1.47
CA GLY A 113 -11.86 5.63 2.44
C GLY A 113 -10.78 4.95 3.28
N GLY A 114 -9.66 4.57 2.65
CA GLY A 114 -8.54 3.94 3.34
C GLY A 114 -7.86 4.88 4.33
N GLU A 115 -7.69 6.15 3.95
CA GLU A 115 -7.13 7.17 4.81
C GLU A 115 -7.97 7.40 6.08
N SER A 116 -9.31 7.52 5.95
CA SER A 116 -10.21 7.69 7.11
C SER A 116 -10.02 6.55 8.10
N LEU A 117 -10.06 5.31 7.62
CA LEU A 117 -9.95 4.11 8.46
C LEU A 117 -8.57 4.01 9.14
N LEU A 118 -7.48 4.36 8.45
CA LEU A 118 -6.14 4.31 9.01
C LEU A 118 -5.90 5.42 10.05
N ARG A 119 -6.50 6.59 9.86
CA ARG A 119 -6.49 7.68 10.85
C ARG A 119 -7.26 7.30 12.11
N GLU A 120 -8.49 6.81 11.95
CA GLU A 120 -9.33 6.35 13.07
C GLU A 120 -8.66 5.22 13.86
N GLY A 121 -8.01 4.29 13.16
CA GLY A 121 -7.27 3.19 13.78
C GLY A 121 -5.90 3.54 14.36
N GLY A 122 -5.40 4.77 14.18
CA GLY A 122 -4.07 5.20 14.65
C GLY A 122 -2.91 4.45 13.96
N ARG A 123 -3.10 3.97 12.73
CA ARG A 123 -2.14 3.09 12.03
C ARG A 123 -1.18 3.88 11.17
N LEU A 124 -0.28 4.59 11.84
CA LEU A 124 0.64 5.56 11.25
C LEU A 124 1.55 4.96 10.16
N VAL A 125 2.06 3.73 10.33
CA VAL A 125 2.89 3.07 9.31
C VAL A 125 2.13 2.92 7.99
N ASP A 126 0.91 2.37 8.06
CA ASP A 126 0.06 2.13 6.91
C ASP A 126 -0.43 3.45 6.30
N LEU A 127 -0.76 4.43 7.15
CA LEU A 127 -1.15 5.77 6.73
C LEU A 127 -0.04 6.45 5.92
N GLY A 128 1.22 6.39 6.38
CA GLY A 128 2.35 6.96 5.64
C GLY A 128 2.51 6.36 4.24
N LYS A 129 2.34 5.03 4.11
CA LYS A 129 2.36 4.35 2.80
C LYS A 129 1.19 4.77 1.91
N LEU A 130 -0.02 4.88 2.47
CA LEU A 130 -1.19 5.34 1.73
C LEU A 130 -1.02 6.80 1.25
N LEU A 131 -0.46 7.68 2.08
CA LEU A 131 -0.17 9.06 1.71
C LEU A 131 0.86 9.14 0.57
N CYS A 132 1.86 8.25 0.53
CA CYS A 132 2.77 8.14 -0.61
C CYS A 132 2.03 7.75 -1.89
N ARG A 133 1.13 6.77 -1.82
CA ARG A 133 0.27 6.37 -2.96
C ARG A 133 -0.61 7.52 -3.44
N ARG A 134 -1.21 8.26 -2.51
CA ARG A 134 -2.00 9.48 -2.80
C ARG A 134 -1.14 10.55 -3.48
N CYS A 135 0.06 10.81 -2.97
CA CYS A 135 1.00 11.75 -3.56
C CYS A 135 1.36 11.34 -5.00
N SER A 136 1.69 10.07 -5.24
CA SER A 136 1.97 9.55 -6.58
C SER A 136 0.81 9.83 -7.54
N LEU A 137 -0.41 9.46 -7.15
CA LEU A 137 -1.58 9.65 -8.00
C LEU A 137 -1.87 11.13 -8.29
N LEU A 138 -1.63 12.02 -7.33
CA LEU A 138 -1.76 13.47 -7.54
C LEU A 138 -0.73 14.00 -8.52
N LEU A 139 0.51 13.53 -8.42
CA LEU A 139 1.57 13.88 -9.36
C LEU A 139 1.25 13.40 -10.78
N ASP A 140 0.69 12.19 -10.92
CA ASP A 140 0.26 11.65 -12.22
C ASP A 140 -0.85 12.50 -12.87
N HIS A 141 -1.61 13.26 -12.07
CA HIS A 141 -2.68 14.16 -12.50
C HIS A 141 -2.32 15.65 -12.37
N GLU A 142 -1.01 15.97 -12.25
CA GLU A 142 -0.48 17.34 -12.19
C GLU A 142 -1.05 18.21 -11.03
N ARG A 143 -1.60 17.59 -9.99
CA ARG A 143 -2.12 18.26 -8.79
C ARG A 143 -1.01 18.51 -7.77
N PHE A 144 -0.02 19.32 -8.15
CA PHE A 144 1.23 19.48 -7.40
C PHE A 144 1.06 20.05 -5.98
N HIS A 145 0.11 20.96 -5.77
CA HIS A 145 -0.16 21.53 -4.45
C HIS A 145 -0.61 20.43 -3.46
N ASP A 146 -1.67 19.70 -3.83
CA ASP A 146 -2.21 18.63 -2.98
C ASP A 146 -1.22 17.47 -2.84
N ALA A 147 -0.42 17.20 -3.89
CA ALA A 147 0.65 16.21 -3.84
C ALA A 147 1.69 16.58 -2.78
N ARG A 148 2.04 17.88 -2.66
CA ARG A 148 2.99 18.38 -1.66
C ARG A 148 2.42 18.20 -0.26
N GLU A 149 1.15 18.53 -0.04
CA GLU A 149 0.50 18.33 1.26
C GLU A 149 0.51 16.86 1.68
N ALA A 150 0.22 15.95 0.74
CA ALA A 150 0.29 14.50 0.99
C ALA A 150 1.71 14.03 1.34
N LEU A 151 2.71 14.53 0.63
CA LEU A 151 4.12 14.19 0.87
C LEU A 151 4.61 14.72 2.23
N ASP A 152 4.30 15.96 2.55
CA ASP A 152 4.69 16.60 3.82
C ASP A 152 4.03 15.89 5.01
N GLU A 153 2.80 15.41 4.84
CA GLU A 153 2.16 14.56 5.82
C GLU A 153 2.83 13.19 5.93
N ALA A 154 3.13 12.52 4.82
CA ALA A 154 3.87 11.25 4.85
C ALA A 154 5.22 11.38 5.58
N GLN A 155 5.95 12.48 5.36
CA GLN A 155 7.19 12.80 6.08
C GLN A 155 6.97 13.02 7.57
N ARG A 156 5.91 13.76 7.95
CA ARG A 156 5.54 13.94 9.37
C ARG A 156 5.23 12.61 10.03
N THR A 157 4.46 11.76 9.36
CA THR A 157 4.14 10.41 9.83
C THR A 157 5.40 9.56 9.98
N ALA A 158 6.31 9.58 9.01
CA ALA A 158 7.59 8.85 9.06
C ALA A 158 8.46 9.30 10.26
N ARG A 159 8.52 10.61 10.52
CA ARG A 159 9.21 11.17 11.71
C ARG A 159 8.54 10.71 13.01
N GLN A 160 7.21 10.74 13.08
CA GLN A 160 6.46 10.36 14.28
C GLN A 160 6.67 8.89 14.67
N ILE A 161 6.78 7.99 13.69
CA ILE A 161 7.03 6.57 13.95
C ILE A 161 8.51 6.22 14.10
N GLY A 162 9.41 7.21 14.01
CA GLY A 162 10.86 6.99 14.08
C GLY A 162 11.39 6.12 12.93
N ALA A 163 10.80 6.22 11.74
CA ALA A 163 11.20 5.41 10.59
C ALA A 163 12.68 5.64 10.24
N SER A 164 13.44 4.56 10.08
CA SER A 164 14.84 4.66 9.66
C SER A 164 14.94 5.21 8.24
N HIS A 165 16.09 5.80 7.92
CA HIS A 165 16.34 6.34 6.58
C HIS A 165 16.20 5.28 5.48
N ASP A 166 16.57 4.03 5.76
CA ASP A 166 16.53 2.90 4.82
C ASP A 166 15.20 2.16 4.81
N SER A 167 14.22 2.62 5.59
CA SER A 167 12.88 2.03 5.56
C SER A 167 12.21 2.25 4.20
N GLU A 168 11.37 1.29 3.79
CA GLU A 168 10.59 1.36 2.55
C GLU A 168 9.83 2.69 2.43
N LEU A 169 9.22 3.16 3.53
CA LEU A 169 8.50 4.43 3.56
C LEU A 169 9.42 5.63 3.27
N CYS A 170 10.57 5.71 3.93
CA CYS A 170 11.51 6.82 3.73
C CYS A 170 12.14 6.80 2.33
N VAL A 171 12.42 5.60 1.79
CA VAL A 171 12.89 5.43 0.41
C VAL A 171 11.84 5.94 -0.58
N GLU A 172 10.57 5.59 -0.38
CA GLU A 172 9.49 6.00 -1.27
C GLU A 172 9.20 7.51 -1.20
N ILE A 173 9.23 8.11 0.00
CA ILE A 173 9.15 9.57 0.16
C ILE A 173 10.22 10.28 -0.68
N ARG A 174 11.47 9.83 -0.63
CA ARG A 174 12.56 10.42 -1.43
C ARG A 174 12.35 10.24 -2.94
N ARG A 175 11.80 9.11 -3.36
CA ARG A 175 11.44 8.89 -4.79
C ARG A 175 10.34 9.84 -5.26
N LEU A 176 9.38 10.15 -4.39
CA LEU A 176 8.31 11.09 -4.71
C LEU A 176 8.79 12.54 -4.73
N GLU A 177 9.70 12.91 -3.81
CA GLU A 177 10.27 14.28 -3.74
C GLU A 177 10.87 14.75 -5.08
N VAL A 178 11.58 13.85 -5.78
CA VAL A 178 12.24 14.20 -7.05
C VAL A 178 11.30 14.30 -8.24
N ARG A 179 10.03 13.89 -8.09
CA ARG A 179 9.01 13.98 -9.16
C ARG A 179 8.34 15.35 -9.24
N PHE A 180 8.49 16.19 -8.23
CA PHE A 180 7.92 17.54 -8.26
C PHE A 180 8.65 18.41 -9.28
N PRO A 181 7.92 19.27 -10.01
CA PRO A 181 8.56 20.24 -10.88
C PRO A 181 9.49 21.12 -10.05
N SER A 182 10.64 21.48 -10.63
CA SER A 182 11.51 22.49 -10.04
C SER A 182 10.72 23.79 -9.90
N GLU A 183 10.73 24.42 -8.73
CA GLU A 183 10.21 25.78 -8.64
C GLU A 183 10.92 26.64 -9.70
N PRO A 184 10.19 27.48 -10.45
CA PRO A 184 10.83 28.38 -11.40
C PRO A 184 11.80 29.26 -10.62
N ARG A 185 13.10 29.08 -10.87
CA ARG A 185 14.13 29.99 -10.40
C ARG A 185 13.89 31.36 -11.06
N GLY A 186 13.24 32.27 -10.35
CA GLY A 186 13.25 33.69 -10.70
C GLY A 186 11.89 34.37 -10.70
N ALA A 187 11.51 34.90 -9.55
CA ALA A 187 11.16 36.30 -9.47
C ALA A 187 12.14 36.96 -8.49
N SER A 188 13.41 37.05 -8.91
CA SER A 188 14.28 38.09 -8.38
C SER A 188 13.62 39.40 -8.74
N THR A 189 12.96 40.03 -7.78
CA THR A 189 12.59 41.44 -7.83
C THR A 189 13.88 42.26 -7.92
N ILE A 190 14.41 42.36 -9.13
CA ILE A 190 15.22 43.49 -9.55
C ILE A 190 14.22 44.52 -10.05
N GLY A 191 14.04 45.57 -9.26
CA GLY A 191 13.23 46.74 -9.55
C GLY A 191 13.40 47.69 -8.37
N SER A 192 14.52 48.40 -8.32
CA SER A 192 14.80 49.72 -8.94
C SER A 192 14.57 50.81 -7.91
#